data_AF-A0A2G9ST78-F1
#
_entry.id   AF-A0A2G9ST78-F1
#
_cell.length_a   1.000
_cell.length_b   1.000
_cell.length_c   1.000
_cell.angle_alpha   90.00
_cell.angle_beta   90.00
_cell.angle_gamma   90.00
#
_symmetry.space_group_name_H-M   'P 1'
#
loop_
_entity.id
_entity.type
_entity.pdbx_description
1 polymer ?
#
loop_
_entity_poly.entity_id
_entity_poly.type
_entity_poly.pdbx_seq_one_letter_code
_entity_poly.pdbx_strand_id
1 'polypeptide(L)'
;MPLFDWNNARFDPIATTISHEFFHLWNPKRIHSHLLGPFDYQTPIHTSTIWFVEGMTDYYAELLMVKAGIISVDMFLQNLLERIRLMQSPLGSSKESLVALSRRLAKIADPSEIIPFYVRGTLVAMLLDIHLRTHHPLQHGTDELLLKLNAEYGKPRKPYHDDSLVTILSRLSEVDIQPFYQRFIAGNDTLPLHTYFAKAGLHYGKRKQAIAQMGYFIQPDSSGALKVASVLPESAAERMGLKINDEILAIDDSDTSRAGALLEKIFSQKGLKAGAPIMMLVRRKSKVLKLTGKVGSQQRFVDVLEVSSTAPLSAQQIRKKLFHFAH
;
A
#
# COMPACT_ATOMS: atom_id res chain seq x y z
N MET A 1 16.48 -3.36 -9.54
CA MET A 1 15.52 -4.02 -10.46
C MET A 1 14.32 -4.40 -9.61
N PRO A 2 13.09 -3.87 -9.81
CA PRO A 2 12.02 -4.12 -8.85
C PRO A 2 11.46 -5.52 -9.07
N LEU A 3 11.45 -6.33 -8.00
CA LEU A 3 11.04 -7.73 -7.96
C LEU A 3 9.54 -7.91 -7.62
N PHE A 4 8.74 -6.87 -7.84
CA PHE A 4 7.31 -6.85 -7.57
C PHE A 4 6.57 -6.21 -8.75
N ASP A 5 5.42 -6.75 -9.13
CA ASP A 5 4.57 -6.16 -10.17
C ASP A 5 3.85 -4.93 -9.59
N TRP A 6 4.53 -3.79 -9.67
CA TRP A 6 4.04 -2.51 -9.15
C TRP A 6 2.79 -1.97 -9.87
N ASN A 7 2.39 -2.57 -11.00
CA ASN A 7 1.25 -2.10 -11.80
C ASN A 7 -0.09 -2.15 -11.06
N ASN A 8 -0.20 -2.98 -10.01
CA ASN A 8 -1.42 -3.08 -9.22
C ASN A 8 -1.42 -2.22 -7.94
N ALA A 9 -0.29 -1.59 -7.58
CA ALA A 9 -0.13 -0.87 -6.31
C ALA A 9 0.10 0.63 -6.45
N ARG A 10 0.43 1.13 -7.65
CA ARG A 10 0.74 2.54 -7.91
C ARG A 10 0.12 2.97 -9.24
N PHE A 11 -0.56 4.11 -9.23
CA PHE A 11 -1.13 4.73 -10.43
C PHE A 11 -0.06 5.07 -11.49
N ASP A 12 1.18 5.31 -11.05
CA ASP A 12 2.36 5.42 -11.91
C ASP A 12 3.61 4.89 -11.15
N PRO A 13 3.98 3.62 -11.37
CA PRO A 13 5.16 3.03 -10.75
C PRO A 13 6.46 3.79 -11.08
N ILE A 14 6.57 4.33 -12.29
CA ILE A 14 7.77 5.02 -12.75
C ILE A 14 7.91 6.36 -12.04
N ALA A 15 6.85 7.18 -12.02
CA ALA A 15 6.86 8.46 -11.32
C ALA A 15 7.19 8.29 -9.83
N THR A 16 6.67 7.24 -9.20
CA THR A 16 6.95 6.98 -7.78
C THR A 16 8.40 6.57 -7.56
N THR A 17 8.96 5.71 -8.42
CA THR A 17 10.38 5.35 -8.39
C THR A 17 11.27 6.58 -8.61
N ILE A 18 10.96 7.45 -9.57
CA ILE A 18 11.71 8.69 -9.78
C ILE A 18 11.66 9.57 -8.52
N SER A 19 10.48 9.74 -7.92
CA SER A 19 10.31 10.51 -6.69
C SER A 19 11.14 9.92 -5.53
N HIS A 20 11.16 8.59 -5.41
CA HIS A 20 11.95 7.85 -4.42
C HIS A 20 13.45 8.08 -4.59
N GLU A 21 13.98 7.84 -5.79
CA GLU A 21 15.41 8.06 -6.08
C GLU A 21 15.80 9.53 -5.98
N PHE A 22 14.90 10.46 -6.32
CA PHE A 22 15.14 11.88 -6.14
C PHE A 22 15.23 12.26 -4.65
N PHE A 23 14.36 11.69 -3.80
CA PHE A 23 14.41 11.92 -2.35
C PHE A 23 15.71 11.37 -1.73
N HIS A 24 16.26 10.29 -2.30
CA HIS A 24 17.55 9.74 -1.85
C HIS A 24 18.71 10.73 -1.91
N LEU A 25 18.64 11.78 -2.75
CA LEU A 25 19.63 12.86 -2.77
C LEU A 25 19.80 13.54 -1.41
N TRP A 26 18.79 13.49 -0.54
CA TRP A 26 18.88 13.91 0.86
C TRP A 26 19.06 12.72 1.80
N ASN A 27 18.21 11.69 1.71
CA ASN A 27 18.20 10.55 2.62
C ASN A 27 18.39 9.21 1.87
N PRO A 28 19.58 8.57 1.86
CA PRO A 28 20.67 8.79 2.80
C PRO A 28 21.82 9.64 2.25
N LYS A 29 21.82 10.07 0.99
CA LYS A 29 23.07 10.59 0.36
C LYS A 29 23.68 11.80 1.07
N ARG A 30 22.89 12.59 1.81
CA ARG A 30 23.39 13.66 2.70
C ARG A 30 23.22 13.30 4.17
N ILE A 31 22.08 12.73 4.54
CA ILE A 31 21.72 12.39 5.92
C ILE A 31 21.93 10.88 6.10
N HIS A 32 23.06 10.48 6.67
CA HIS A 32 23.36 9.07 6.89
C HIS A 32 24.09 8.81 8.20
N SER A 33 24.05 7.56 8.65
CA SER A 33 24.89 7.11 9.74
C SER A 33 26.32 6.91 9.27
N HIS A 34 27.26 6.92 10.21
CA HIS A 34 28.68 6.66 9.95
C HIS A 34 28.95 5.26 9.36
N LEU A 35 28.01 4.33 9.50
CA LEU A 35 28.09 2.99 8.89
C LEU A 35 27.73 2.98 7.41
N LEU A 36 27.03 4.01 6.92
CA LEU A 36 26.56 4.14 5.54
C LEU A 36 27.40 5.15 4.74
N GLY A 37 28.56 5.55 5.27
CA GLY A 37 29.45 6.49 4.60
C GLY A 37 30.55 7.01 5.54
N PRO A 38 31.83 7.02 5.11
CA PRO A 38 32.35 6.56 3.81
C PRO A 38 32.18 5.04 3.59
N PHE A 39 32.06 4.60 2.33
CA PHE A 39 31.74 3.21 2.02
C PHE A 39 32.95 2.28 2.10
N ASP A 40 32.82 1.23 2.91
CA ASP A 40 33.66 0.04 2.83
C ASP A 40 32.91 -1.03 2.02
N TYR A 41 33.45 -1.39 0.85
CA TYR A 41 32.86 -2.38 -0.06
C TYR A 41 33.26 -3.83 0.27
N GLN A 42 34.17 -4.02 1.22
CA GLN A 42 34.69 -5.34 1.60
C GLN A 42 33.91 -5.96 2.76
N THR A 43 33.34 -5.13 3.62
CA THR A 43 32.65 -5.59 4.84
C THR A 43 31.14 -5.35 4.75
N PRO A 44 30.30 -6.39 4.94
CA PRO A 44 28.86 -6.22 5.03
C PRO A 44 28.47 -5.27 6.17
N ILE A 45 27.65 -4.27 5.86
CA ILE A 45 27.20 -3.28 6.84
C ILE A 45 26.08 -3.84 7.71
N HIS A 46 26.21 -3.64 9.03
CA HIS A 46 25.23 -4.03 10.04
C HIS A 46 24.62 -2.81 10.71
N THR A 47 23.70 -2.13 10.03
CA THR A 47 23.03 -0.92 10.53
C THR A 47 21.62 -1.22 11.06
N SER A 48 21.20 -0.48 12.07
CA SER A 48 19.85 -0.50 12.61
C SER A 48 18.91 0.54 11.97
N THR A 49 19.40 1.36 11.04
CA THR A 49 18.72 2.59 10.60
C THR A 49 18.16 2.55 9.19
N ILE A 50 18.25 1.42 8.47
CA ILE A 50 17.68 1.29 7.12
C ILE A 50 16.18 1.62 7.15
N TRP A 51 15.42 1.24 8.19
CA TRP A 51 13.99 1.56 8.29
C TRP A 51 13.69 3.06 8.14
N PHE A 52 14.61 3.91 8.63
CA PHE A 52 14.50 5.36 8.49
C PHE A 52 14.95 5.79 7.10
N VAL A 53 16.02 5.20 6.58
CA VAL A 53 16.50 5.49 5.22
C VAL A 53 15.42 5.16 4.19
N GLU A 54 15.02 3.90 4.10
CA GLU A 54 14.11 3.43 3.06
C GLU A 54 12.65 3.71 3.40
N GLY A 55 12.22 3.46 4.65
CA GLY A 55 10.83 3.65 5.04
C GLY A 55 10.38 5.11 4.96
N MET A 56 11.23 6.06 5.39
CA MET A 56 10.92 7.49 5.21
C MET A 56 10.99 7.90 3.74
N THR A 57 11.96 7.39 2.98
CA THR A 57 12.07 7.70 1.55
C THR A 57 10.84 7.24 0.80
N ASP A 58 10.35 6.03 1.06
CA ASP A 58 9.19 5.47 0.38
C ASP A 58 7.89 6.21 0.77
N TYR A 59 7.78 6.67 2.02
CA TYR A 59 6.70 7.56 2.46
C TYR A 59 6.77 8.93 1.77
N TYR A 60 7.93 9.57 1.74
CA TYR A 60 8.11 10.89 1.14
C TYR A 60 8.01 10.86 -0.39
N ALA A 61 8.38 9.76 -1.03
CA ALA A 61 8.24 9.58 -2.48
C ALA A 61 6.78 9.81 -2.90
N GLU A 62 5.83 9.24 -2.17
CA GLU A 62 4.40 9.42 -2.45
C GLU A 62 3.87 10.75 -1.88
N LEU A 63 4.28 11.15 -0.68
CA LEU A 63 3.83 12.40 -0.06
C LEU A 63 4.21 13.64 -0.89
N LEU A 64 5.43 13.68 -1.44
CA LEU A 64 5.88 14.80 -2.26
C LEU A 64 5.11 14.91 -3.57
N MET A 65 4.72 13.78 -4.18
CA MET A 65 3.85 13.79 -5.35
C MET A 65 2.46 14.36 -5.02
N VAL A 66 1.91 14.06 -3.84
CA VAL A 66 0.66 14.69 -3.37
C VAL A 66 0.86 16.20 -3.22
N LYS A 67 1.91 16.61 -2.51
CA LYS A 67 2.20 18.03 -2.25
C LYS A 67 2.50 18.82 -3.52
N ALA A 68 3.04 18.17 -4.55
CA ALA A 68 3.28 18.75 -5.87
C ALA A 68 2.05 18.72 -6.79
N GLY A 69 0.93 18.14 -6.36
CA GLY A 69 -0.30 18.03 -7.16
C GLY A 69 -0.23 16.99 -8.29
N ILE A 70 0.78 16.11 -8.29
CA ILE A 70 0.96 15.05 -9.30
C ILE A 70 -0.04 13.92 -9.09
N ILE A 71 -0.31 13.57 -7.83
CA ILE A 71 -1.36 12.62 -7.44
C ILE A 71 -2.32 13.26 -6.45
N SER A 72 -3.57 12.81 -6.43
CA SER A 72 -4.54 13.28 -5.44
C SER A 72 -4.33 12.63 -4.07
N VAL A 73 -4.90 13.25 -3.03
CA VAL A 73 -4.94 12.65 -1.68
C VAL A 73 -5.65 11.29 -1.70
N ASP A 74 -6.75 11.16 -2.45
CA ASP A 74 -7.47 9.89 -2.54
C ASP A 74 -6.60 8.78 -3.15
N MET A 75 -5.82 9.09 -4.18
CA MET A 75 -4.88 8.13 -4.78
C MET A 75 -3.80 7.70 -3.79
N PHE A 76 -3.22 8.64 -3.04
CA PHE A 76 -2.27 8.33 -1.97
C PHE A 76 -2.89 7.41 -0.91
N LEU A 77 -4.13 7.69 -0.48
CA LEU A 77 -4.82 6.85 0.50
C LEU A 77 -5.15 5.45 -0.05
N GLN A 78 -5.48 5.32 -1.33
CA GLN A 78 -5.65 4.00 -1.97
C GLN A 78 -4.33 3.23 -2.01
N ASN A 79 -3.21 3.86 -2.40
CA ASN A 79 -1.90 3.20 -2.38
C ASN A 79 -1.55 2.71 -0.96
N LEU A 80 -1.81 3.54 0.06
CA LEU A 80 -1.58 3.15 1.45
C LEU A 80 -2.48 1.99 1.90
N LEU A 81 -3.74 1.96 1.46
CA LEU A 81 -4.65 0.85 1.71
C LEU A 81 -4.15 -0.46 1.09
N GLU A 82 -3.64 -0.44 -0.14
CA GLU A 82 -3.03 -1.62 -0.75
C GLU A 82 -1.78 -2.07 0.01
N ARG A 83 -0.94 -1.14 0.49
CA ARG A 83 0.19 -1.47 1.36
C ARG A 83 -0.25 -2.13 2.66
N ILE A 84 -1.34 -1.66 3.28
CA ILE A 84 -1.91 -2.29 4.49
C ILE A 84 -2.37 -3.72 4.19
N ARG A 85 -3.05 -3.95 3.06
CA ARG A 85 -3.45 -5.30 2.63
C ARG A 85 -2.24 -6.20 2.37
N LEU A 86 -1.20 -5.66 1.74
CA LEU A 86 0.05 -6.39 1.51
C LEU A 86 0.73 -6.78 2.84
N MET A 87 0.76 -5.88 3.84
CA MET A 87 1.28 -6.15 5.19
C MET A 87 0.55 -7.31 5.87
N GLN A 88 -0.74 -7.49 5.57
CA GLN A 88 -1.58 -8.56 6.12
C GLN A 88 -1.47 -9.88 5.33
N SER A 89 -0.82 -9.87 4.16
CA SER A 89 -0.59 -11.07 3.36
C SER A 89 0.65 -11.85 3.83
N PRO A 90 0.77 -13.15 3.50
CA PRO A 90 1.98 -13.92 3.80
C PRO A 90 3.27 -13.30 3.27
N LEU A 91 3.19 -12.62 2.12
CA LEU A 91 4.34 -12.01 1.45
C LEU A 91 4.82 -10.72 2.12
N GLY A 92 3.91 -9.89 2.62
CA GLY A 92 4.25 -8.61 3.25
C GLY A 92 4.31 -8.63 4.77
N SER A 93 3.88 -9.72 5.41
CA SER A 93 3.97 -9.89 6.86
C SER A 93 5.38 -10.32 7.30
N SER A 94 5.84 -9.87 8.47
CA SER A 94 7.06 -10.37 9.10
C SER A 94 6.92 -10.43 10.61
N LYS A 95 7.56 -11.43 11.23
CA LYS A 95 7.67 -11.57 12.69
C LYS A 95 8.85 -10.80 13.26
N GLU A 96 9.76 -10.34 12.42
CA GLU A 96 10.92 -9.55 12.84
C GLU A 96 10.59 -8.06 12.96
N SER A 97 11.33 -7.36 13.81
CA SER A 97 11.25 -5.90 13.89
C SER A 97 11.99 -5.23 12.73
N LEU A 98 11.69 -3.95 12.49
CA LEU A 98 12.37 -3.18 11.44
C LEU A 98 13.87 -3.02 11.72
N VAL A 99 14.28 -2.98 12.99
CA VAL A 99 15.70 -3.00 13.38
C VAL A 99 16.37 -4.32 13.04
N ALA A 100 15.72 -5.46 13.34
CA ALA A 100 16.27 -6.77 13.02
C ALA A 100 16.42 -6.97 11.51
N LEU A 101 15.38 -6.59 10.74
CA LEU A 101 15.41 -6.60 9.28
C LEU A 101 16.52 -5.70 8.72
N SER A 102 16.66 -4.47 9.25
CA SER A 102 17.72 -3.53 8.83
C SER A 102 19.12 -4.13 9.01
N ARG A 103 19.37 -4.78 10.16
CA ARG A 103 20.69 -5.34 10.50
C ARG A 103 21.11 -6.50 9.63
N ARG A 104 20.14 -7.27 9.11
CA ARG A 104 20.42 -8.44 8.26
C ARG A 104 20.25 -8.17 6.77
N LEU A 105 19.91 -6.94 6.36
CA LEU A 105 19.64 -6.59 4.96
C LEU A 105 20.76 -7.05 4.01
N ALA A 106 22.03 -6.83 4.38
CA ALA A 106 23.20 -7.24 3.59
C ALA A 106 23.38 -8.76 3.46
N LYS A 107 22.62 -9.56 4.22
CA LYS A 107 22.65 -11.03 4.23
C LYS A 107 21.38 -11.65 3.61
N ILE A 108 20.44 -10.83 3.13
CA ILE A 108 19.21 -11.32 2.51
C ILE A 108 19.54 -11.91 1.13
N ALA A 109 19.31 -13.22 0.99
CA ALA A 109 19.50 -13.94 -0.27
C ALA A 109 18.20 -13.99 -1.09
N ASP A 110 17.05 -14.17 -0.43
CA ASP A 110 15.74 -14.09 -1.06
C ASP A 110 15.21 -12.65 -1.02
N PRO A 111 15.11 -11.96 -2.16
CA PRO A 111 14.62 -10.58 -2.18
C PRO A 111 13.19 -10.41 -1.68
N SER A 112 12.38 -11.48 -1.65
CA SER A 112 11.03 -11.43 -1.10
C SER A 112 11.02 -11.05 0.39
N GLU A 113 12.11 -11.38 1.12
CA GLU A 113 12.26 -11.04 2.54
C GLU A 113 12.44 -9.54 2.81
N ILE A 114 12.68 -8.73 1.77
CA ILE A 114 12.79 -7.27 1.88
C ILE A 114 11.40 -6.60 1.75
N ILE A 115 10.38 -7.30 1.24
CA ILE A 115 9.04 -6.71 1.05
C ILE A 115 8.43 -6.19 2.37
N PRO A 116 8.44 -6.95 3.49
CA PRO A 116 7.89 -6.46 4.75
C PRO A 116 8.57 -5.19 5.24
N PHE A 117 9.85 -5.03 4.90
CA PHE A 117 10.66 -3.90 5.30
C PHE A 117 10.19 -2.60 4.63
N TYR A 118 9.93 -2.59 3.31
CA TYR A 118 9.35 -1.43 2.62
C TYR A 118 7.90 -1.17 3.02
N VAL A 119 7.09 -2.22 3.15
CA VAL A 119 5.67 -2.10 3.49
C VAL A 119 5.48 -1.53 4.91
N ARG A 120 6.04 -2.20 5.91
CA ARG A 120 5.93 -1.77 7.31
C ARG A 120 6.71 -0.48 7.55
N GLY A 121 7.88 -0.31 6.92
CA GLY A 121 8.69 0.89 7.01
C GLY A 121 7.92 2.15 6.58
N THR A 122 7.25 2.10 5.42
CA THR A 122 6.42 3.21 4.91
C THR A 122 5.28 3.54 5.88
N LEU A 123 4.58 2.52 6.40
CA LEU A 123 3.47 2.72 7.33
C LEU A 123 3.96 3.35 8.64
N VAL A 124 5.06 2.84 9.20
CA VAL A 124 5.67 3.38 10.41
C VAL A 124 6.16 4.82 10.21
N ALA A 125 6.74 5.15 9.05
CA ALA A 125 7.14 6.52 8.70
C ALA A 125 5.95 7.49 8.72
N MET A 126 4.82 7.11 8.10
CA MET A 126 3.60 7.92 8.15
C MET A 126 3.02 8.01 9.57
N LEU A 127 3.02 6.91 10.34
CA LEU A 127 2.56 6.94 11.73
C LEU A 127 3.43 7.84 12.59
N LEU A 128 4.74 7.87 12.35
CA LEU A 128 5.67 8.79 13.02
C LEU A 128 5.36 10.24 12.64
N ASP A 129 5.10 10.55 11.37
CA ASP A 129 4.71 11.92 10.98
C ASP A 129 3.43 12.38 11.71
N ILE A 130 2.40 11.53 11.71
CA ILE A 130 1.18 11.79 12.47
C ILE A 130 1.48 11.92 13.97
N HIS A 131 2.35 11.07 14.52
CA HIS A 131 2.77 11.13 15.93
C HIS A 131 3.30 12.52 16.28
N LEU A 132 4.27 13.01 15.51
CA LEU A 132 4.91 14.31 15.75
C LEU A 132 3.91 15.47 15.63
N ARG A 133 3.09 15.47 14.56
CA ARG A 133 2.07 16.51 14.36
C ARG A 133 1.02 16.56 15.47
N THR A 134 0.79 15.45 16.17
CA THR A 134 -0.19 15.38 17.26
C THR A 134 0.36 15.86 18.60
N HIS A 135 1.67 15.80 18.82
CA HIS A 135 2.31 16.23 20.07
C HIS A 135 2.75 17.69 20.03
N HIS A 136 2.96 18.25 18.82
CA HIS A 136 3.38 19.64 18.69
C HIS A 136 2.57 20.37 17.60
N PRO A 137 1.42 20.99 17.95
CA PRO A 137 0.48 21.58 16.98
C PRO A 137 1.09 22.69 16.11
N LEU A 138 2.17 23.32 16.58
CA LEU A 138 2.90 24.39 15.88
C LEU A 138 4.00 23.86 14.95
N GLN A 139 4.41 22.59 15.07
CA GLN A 139 5.48 22.02 14.24
C GLN A 139 4.93 21.26 13.01
N HIS A 140 5.74 21.15 11.97
CA HIS A 140 5.36 20.56 10.67
C HIS A 140 5.63 19.05 10.56
N GLY A 141 5.66 18.32 11.68
CA GLY A 141 5.86 16.87 11.69
C GLY A 141 7.23 16.46 11.15
N THR A 142 7.27 15.43 10.30
CA THR A 142 8.53 14.94 9.71
C THR A 142 9.15 15.92 8.71
N ASP A 143 8.39 16.87 8.17
CA ASP A 143 8.93 17.86 7.20
C ASP A 143 10.01 18.71 7.86
N GLU A 144 9.68 19.27 9.02
CA GLU A 144 10.60 20.10 9.81
C GLU A 144 11.75 19.27 10.38
N LEU A 145 11.45 18.06 10.85
CA LEU A 145 12.46 17.12 11.35
C LEU A 145 13.53 16.83 10.30
N LEU A 146 13.13 16.55 9.05
CA LEU A 146 14.06 16.30 7.95
C LEU A 146 14.85 17.54 7.55
N LEU A 147 14.24 18.72 7.59
CA LEU A 147 14.96 19.99 7.37
C LEU A 147 16.01 20.24 8.46
N LYS A 148 15.67 20.01 9.73
CA LYS A 148 16.59 20.10 10.87
C LYS A 148 17.73 19.08 10.76
N LEU A 149 17.43 17.82 10.43
CA LEU A 149 18.43 16.78 10.16
C LEU A 149 19.37 17.18 9.01
N ASN A 150 18.82 17.70 7.92
CA ASN A 150 19.62 18.19 6.80
C ASN A 150 20.50 19.38 7.21
N ALA A 151 20.02 20.27 8.07
CA ALA A 151 20.81 21.40 8.54
C ALA A 151 21.97 20.96 9.45
N GLU A 152 21.74 20.00 10.35
CA GLU A 152 22.74 19.56 11.34
C GLU A 152 23.73 18.51 10.80
N TYR A 153 23.27 17.58 9.96
CA TYR A 153 24.07 16.46 9.47
C TYR A 153 24.33 16.55 7.95
N GLY A 154 23.30 16.84 7.16
CA GLY A 154 23.38 16.84 5.71
C GLY A 154 24.27 17.93 5.09
N LYS A 155 23.98 19.21 5.39
CA LYS A 155 24.73 20.36 4.87
C LYS A 155 26.20 20.36 5.34
N PRO A 156 26.51 20.06 6.62
CA PRO A 156 27.89 19.98 7.08
C PRO A 156 28.63 18.71 6.61
N ARG A 157 27.93 17.77 5.94
CA ARG A 157 28.45 16.47 5.52
C ARG A 157 29.00 15.65 6.69
N LYS A 158 28.27 15.66 7.80
CA LYS A 158 28.65 14.98 9.04
C LYS A 158 27.73 13.77 9.24
N PRO A 159 28.25 12.54 9.28
CA PRO A 159 27.43 11.38 9.62
C PRO A 159 27.00 11.42 11.09
N TYR A 160 25.84 10.85 11.39
CA TYR A 160 25.43 10.59 12.78
C TYR A 160 25.90 9.21 13.24
N HIS A 161 25.95 9.00 14.56
CA HIS A 161 26.18 7.66 15.09
C HIS A 161 24.93 6.80 14.91
N ASP A 162 25.04 5.57 14.37
CA ASP A 162 23.89 4.73 14.00
C ASP A 162 22.93 4.54 15.19
N ASP A 163 23.49 4.21 16.37
CA ASP A 163 22.74 4.02 17.61
C ASP A 163 22.15 5.31 18.21
N SER A 164 22.52 6.49 17.70
CA SER A 164 22.02 7.78 18.19
C SER A 164 20.82 8.30 17.42
N LEU A 165 20.41 7.65 16.32
CA LEU A 165 19.35 8.17 15.45
C LEU A 165 18.10 8.53 16.23
N VAL A 166 17.57 7.64 17.05
CA VAL A 166 16.32 7.86 17.80
C VAL A 166 16.43 9.04 18.76
N THR A 167 17.53 9.15 19.49
CA THR A 167 17.81 10.29 20.37
C THR A 167 17.89 11.61 19.59
N ILE A 168 18.50 11.59 18.41
CA ILE A 168 18.57 12.76 17.52
C ILE A 168 17.17 13.15 17.05
N LEU A 169 16.36 12.18 16.60
CA LEU A 169 15.01 12.44 16.15
C LEU A 169 14.15 13.02 17.29
N SER A 170 14.24 12.48 18.50
CA SER A 170 13.53 13.01 19.67
C SER A 170 13.93 14.45 19.97
N ARG A 171 15.23 14.75 19.98
CA ARG A 171 15.75 16.10 20.24
C ARG A 171 15.29 17.10 19.19
N LEU A 172 15.40 16.75 17.90
CA LEU A 172 15.09 17.68 16.80
C LEU A 172 13.59 17.92 16.62
N SER A 173 12.77 16.92 16.95
CA SER A 173 11.31 17.05 16.95
C SER A 173 10.75 17.58 18.27
N GLU A 174 11.56 17.69 19.32
CA GLU A 174 11.11 18.07 20.67
C GLU A 174 9.98 17.17 21.21
N VAL A 175 9.92 15.92 20.71
CA VAL A 175 8.95 14.90 21.10
C VAL A 175 9.73 13.65 21.49
N ASP A 176 9.43 13.06 22.64
CA ASP A 176 10.04 11.79 23.01
C ASP A 176 9.48 10.65 22.13
N ILE A 177 10.23 10.27 21.10
CA ILE A 177 9.85 9.17 20.19
C ILE A 177 10.31 7.80 20.71
N GLN A 178 11.01 7.72 21.86
CA GLN A 178 11.54 6.46 22.38
C GLN A 178 10.44 5.40 22.60
N PRO A 179 9.26 5.72 23.17
CA PRO A 179 8.18 4.73 23.33
C PRO A 179 7.62 4.25 21.98
N PHE A 180 7.52 5.15 20.99
CA PHE A 180 7.08 4.79 19.64
C PHE A 180 8.08 3.84 18.98
N TYR A 181 9.37 4.18 19.07
CA TYR A 181 10.47 3.38 18.54
C TYR A 181 10.51 1.98 19.15
N GLN A 182 10.47 1.88 20.48
CA GLN A 182 10.54 0.60 21.19
C GLN A 182 9.42 -0.35 20.77
N ARG A 183 8.21 0.17 20.51
CA ARG A 183 7.06 -0.66 20.17
C ARG A 183 6.99 -1.05 18.70
N PHE A 184 7.18 -0.09 17.80
CA PHE A 184 6.81 -0.27 16.40
C PHE A 184 8.00 -0.46 15.46
N ILE A 185 9.20 -0.05 15.87
CA ILE A 185 10.44 -0.09 15.07
C ILE A 185 11.42 -1.14 15.59
N ALA A 186 11.82 -1.03 16.87
CA ALA A 186 12.67 -2.00 17.54
C ALA A 186 11.89 -3.23 18.00
N GLY A 187 10.63 -3.03 18.40
CA GLY A 187 9.63 -4.06 18.61
C GLY A 187 8.82 -4.36 17.34
N ASN A 188 7.91 -5.31 17.45
CA ASN A 188 7.03 -5.72 16.35
C ASN A 188 5.55 -5.69 16.75
N ASP A 189 5.15 -4.74 17.60
CA ASP A 189 3.76 -4.56 17.99
C ASP A 189 2.88 -4.36 16.74
N THR A 190 1.63 -4.79 16.81
CA THR A 190 0.64 -4.48 15.76
C THR A 190 0.48 -2.97 15.64
N LEU A 191 0.55 -2.44 14.41
CA LEU A 191 0.41 -1.01 14.16
C LEU A 191 -1.03 -0.55 14.47
N PRO A 192 -1.23 0.44 15.34
CA PRO A 192 -2.57 0.95 15.69
C PRO A 192 -3.10 1.91 14.61
N LEU A 193 -3.26 1.41 13.39
CA LEU A 193 -3.59 2.18 12.18
C LEU A 193 -4.83 3.05 12.35
N HIS A 194 -5.95 2.46 12.80
CA HIS A 194 -7.21 3.20 13.03
C HIS A 194 -6.99 4.42 13.95
N THR A 195 -6.30 4.22 15.08
CA THR A 195 -6.06 5.26 16.09
C THR A 195 -5.23 6.41 15.53
N TYR A 196 -4.16 6.13 14.80
CA TYR A 196 -3.32 7.19 14.23
C TYR A 196 -3.99 7.90 13.06
N PHE A 197 -4.60 7.16 12.13
CA PHE A 197 -5.30 7.76 11.00
C PHE A 197 -6.44 8.68 11.46
N ALA A 198 -7.18 8.30 12.51
CA ALA A 198 -8.20 9.17 13.11
C ALA A 198 -7.64 10.51 13.61
N LYS A 199 -6.41 10.53 14.17
CA LYS A 199 -5.75 11.78 14.59
C LYS A 199 -5.45 12.73 13.43
N ALA A 200 -5.29 12.20 12.22
CA ALA A 200 -5.13 12.99 10.99
C ALA A 200 -6.45 13.14 10.22
N GLY A 201 -7.60 12.89 10.86
CA GLY A 201 -8.92 13.05 10.24
C GLY A 201 -9.15 12.10 9.07
N LEU A 202 -8.53 10.93 9.11
CA LEU A 202 -8.69 9.85 8.14
C LEU A 202 -9.50 8.73 8.79
N HIS A 203 -10.38 8.10 8.01
CA HIS A 203 -11.12 6.91 8.42
C HIS A 203 -10.47 5.68 7.80
N TYR A 204 -10.00 4.77 8.64
CA TYR A 204 -9.60 3.42 8.25
C TYR A 204 -10.54 2.42 8.88
N GLY A 205 -11.22 1.61 8.08
CA GLY A 205 -12.20 0.67 8.60
C GLY A 205 -12.87 -0.11 7.48
N LYS A 206 -14.03 -0.68 7.80
CA LYS A 206 -14.84 -1.42 6.83
C LYS A 206 -16.08 -0.62 6.47
N ARG A 207 -16.37 -0.55 5.17
CA ARG A 207 -17.60 0.02 4.65
C ARG A 207 -18.36 -1.05 3.87
N LYS A 208 -19.70 -1.05 4.00
CA LYS A 208 -20.55 -1.82 3.08
C LYS A 208 -20.50 -1.15 1.71
N GLN A 209 -20.06 -1.90 0.72
CA GLN A 209 -20.07 -1.49 -0.67
C GLN A 209 -20.84 -2.52 -1.49
N ALA A 210 -21.70 -2.03 -2.37
CA ALA A 210 -22.29 -2.85 -3.42
C ALA A 210 -21.19 -3.12 -4.47
N ILE A 211 -20.71 -4.36 -4.52
CA ILE A 211 -19.75 -4.79 -5.54
C ILE A 211 -20.53 -5.44 -6.68
N ALA A 212 -20.25 -5.00 -7.90
CA ALA A 212 -20.80 -5.57 -9.11
C ALA A 212 -20.35 -7.04 -9.22
N GLN A 213 -21.30 -7.96 -9.34
CA GLN A 213 -20.99 -9.38 -9.51
C GLN A 213 -22.13 -10.16 -10.15
N MET A 214 -21.79 -11.27 -10.79
CA MET A 214 -22.72 -12.18 -11.43
C MET A 214 -23.28 -13.24 -10.49
N GLY A 215 -22.50 -13.68 -9.50
CA GLY A 215 -22.91 -14.70 -8.52
C GLY A 215 -22.82 -16.14 -9.03
N TYR A 216 -21.73 -16.49 -9.71
CA TYR A 216 -21.37 -17.87 -10.04
C TYR A 216 -19.96 -18.19 -9.53
N PHE A 217 -19.65 -19.47 -9.40
CA PHE A 217 -18.30 -19.97 -9.14
C PHE A 217 -17.87 -20.90 -10.28
N ILE A 218 -16.58 -20.86 -10.63
CA ILE A 218 -16.00 -21.69 -11.69
C ILE A 218 -14.90 -22.56 -11.10
N GLN A 219 -14.80 -23.79 -11.59
CA GLN A 219 -13.74 -24.72 -11.26
C GLN A 219 -13.30 -25.49 -12.52
N PRO A 220 -12.05 -25.96 -12.58
CA PRO A 220 -11.63 -26.90 -13.61
C PRO A 220 -12.35 -28.25 -13.42
N ASP A 221 -12.75 -28.87 -14.52
CA ASP A 221 -13.17 -30.27 -14.54
C ASP A 221 -11.97 -31.22 -14.68
N SER A 222 -12.24 -32.53 -14.78
CA SER A 222 -11.20 -33.56 -14.93
C SER A 222 -10.36 -33.44 -16.21
N SER A 223 -10.81 -32.69 -17.21
CA SER A 223 -10.06 -32.38 -18.43
C SER A 223 -9.31 -31.05 -18.38
N GLY A 224 -9.44 -30.31 -17.26
CA GLY A 224 -8.90 -28.96 -17.10
C GLY A 224 -9.78 -27.85 -17.69
N ALA A 225 -10.97 -28.18 -18.23
CA ALA A 225 -11.90 -27.20 -18.77
C ALA A 225 -12.60 -26.47 -17.62
N LEU A 226 -12.63 -25.13 -17.67
CA LEU A 226 -13.27 -24.31 -16.65
C LEU A 226 -14.79 -24.30 -16.84
N LYS A 227 -15.49 -24.84 -15.85
CA LYS A 227 -16.95 -24.95 -15.85
C LYS A 227 -17.56 -24.27 -14.64
N VAL A 228 -18.77 -23.78 -14.81
CA VAL A 228 -19.59 -23.26 -13.72
C VAL A 228 -19.83 -24.39 -12.71
N ALA A 229 -19.27 -24.24 -11.51
CA ALA A 229 -19.39 -25.17 -10.40
C ALA A 229 -20.70 -24.96 -9.64
N SER A 230 -21.06 -23.68 -9.43
CA SER A 230 -22.29 -23.30 -8.74
C SER A 230 -22.79 -21.95 -9.24
N VAL A 231 -24.09 -21.74 -9.10
CA VAL A 231 -24.78 -20.48 -9.36
C VAL A 231 -25.52 -20.14 -8.08
N LEU A 232 -25.28 -18.93 -7.56
CA LEU A 232 -25.95 -18.46 -6.36
C LEU A 232 -27.44 -18.21 -6.66
N PRO A 233 -28.36 -18.65 -5.78
CA PRO A 233 -29.77 -18.31 -5.90
C PRO A 233 -30.00 -16.80 -5.93
N GLU A 234 -31.00 -16.36 -6.69
CA GLU A 234 -31.40 -14.97 -6.90
C GLU A 234 -30.29 -14.07 -7.47
N SER A 235 -29.22 -14.67 -8.01
CA SER A 235 -28.11 -13.95 -8.60
C SER A 235 -28.42 -13.46 -10.01
N ALA A 236 -27.59 -12.57 -10.55
CA ALA A 236 -27.68 -12.18 -11.94
C ALA A 236 -27.40 -13.35 -12.89
N ALA A 237 -26.46 -14.22 -12.54
CA ALA A 237 -26.15 -15.43 -13.29
C ALA A 237 -27.36 -16.37 -13.36
N GLU A 238 -28.07 -16.59 -12.25
CA GLU A 238 -29.29 -17.42 -12.25
C GLU A 238 -30.38 -16.79 -13.13
N ARG A 239 -30.63 -15.49 -12.98
CA ARG A 239 -31.62 -14.77 -13.80
C ARG A 239 -31.30 -14.79 -15.30
N MET A 240 -30.01 -14.80 -15.65
CA MET A 240 -29.55 -14.97 -17.04
C MET A 240 -29.67 -16.41 -17.54
N GLY A 241 -30.00 -17.35 -16.66
CA GLY A 241 -30.13 -18.76 -16.99
C GLY A 241 -28.79 -19.50 -17.11
N LEU A 242 -27.72 -18.98 -16.50
CA LEU A 242 -26.45 -19.70 -16.35
C LEU A 242 -26.68 -20.94 -15.47
N LYS A 243 -26.07 -22.08 -15.82
CA LYS A 243 -26.26 -23.35 -15.12
C LYS A 243 -24.93 -24.01 -14.78
N ILE A 244 -24.97 -24.87 -13.77
CA ILE A 244 -23.87 -25.77 -13.43
C ILE A 244 -23.48 -26.57 -14.68
N ASN A 245 -22.17 -26.75 -14.88
CA ASN A 245 -21.51 -27.36 -16.04
C ASN A 245 -21.50 -26.54 -17.34
N ASP A 246 -22.02 -25.32 -17.35
CA ASP A 246 -21.77 -24.41 -18.47
C ASP A 246 -20.29 -24.04 -18.53
N GLU A 247 -19.74 -23.99 -19.74
CA GLU A 247 -18.41 -23.44 -20.02
C GLU A 247 -18.58 -22.03 -20.59
N ILE A 248 -17.96 -21.03 -19.97
CA ILE A 248 -18.03 -19.64 -20.44
C ILE A 248 -17.02 -19.44 -21.56
N LEU A 249 -17.53 -19.15 -22.77
CA LEU A 249 -16.73 -18.94 -23.97
C LEU A 249 -16.39 -17.47 -24.22
N ALA A 250 -17.25 -16.55 -23.77
CA ALA A 250 -17.03 -15.10 -23.89
C ALA A 250 -17.88 -14.32 -22.87
N ILE A 251 -17.40 -13.14 -22.48
CA ILE A 251 -18.16 -12.15 -21.70
C ILE A 251 -18.05 -10.79 -22.41
N ASP A 252 -19.16 -10.29 -22.95
CA ASP A 252 -19.23 -9.16 -23.88
C ASP A 252 -18.21 -9.35 -25.04
N ASP A 253 -17.50 -8.29 -25.41
CA ASP A 253 -16.46 -8.28 -26.46
C ASP A 253 -15.08 -8.69 -25.93
N SER A 254 -15.00 -9.48 -24.86
CA SER A 254 -13.70 -10.00 -24.40
C SER A 254 -13.07 -10.79 -25.54
N ASP A 255 -11.95 -10.29 -26.07
CA ASP A 255 -11.25 -10.88 -27.20
C ASP A 255 -10.91 -12.34 -26.88
N THR A 256 -11.69 -13.26 -27.45
CA THR A 256 -11.57 -14.70 -27.21
C THR A 256 -10.27 -15.27 -27.75
N SER A 257 -9.51 -14.50 -28.55
CA SER A 257 -8.17 -14.89 -29.00
C SER A 257 -7.12 -14.82 -27.89
N ARG A 258 -7.38 -14.07 -26.81
CA ARG A 258 -6.50 -13.97 -25.63
C ARG A 258 -7.12 -14.69 -24.45
N ALA A 259 -6.85 -15.99 -24.33
CA ALA A 259 -7.36 -16.84 -23.25
C ALA A 259 -7.17 -16.20 -21.84
N GLY A 260 -6.04 -15.54 -21.59
CA GLY A 260 -5.77 -14.85 -20.32
C GLY A 260 -6.75 -13.71 -19.98
N ALA A 261 -7.18 -12.91 -20.96
CA ALA A 261 -8.10 -11.79 -20.73
C ALA A 261 -9.51 -12.27 -20.39
N LEU A 262 -9.96 -13.35 -21.02
CA LEU A 262 -11.24 -13.99 -20.69
C LEU A 262 -11.20 -14.58 -19.28
N LEU A 263 -10.11 -15.28 -18.92
CA LEU A 263 -9.93 -15.83 -17.57
C LEU A 263 -9.95 -14.73 -16.51
N GLU A 264 -9.21 -13.64 -16.72
CA GLU A 264 -9.22 -12.50 -15.80
C GLU A 264 -10.65 -11.95 -15.64
N LYS A 265 -11.40 -11.75 -16.72
CA LYS A 265 -12.78 -11.24 -16.66
C LYS A 265 -13.74 -12.21 -15.97
N ILE A 266 -13.57 -13.52 -16.19
CA ILE A 266 -14.34 -14.59 -15.55
C ILE A 266 -14.14 -14.59 -14.02
N PHE A 267 -12.88 -14.52 -13.57
CA PHE A 267 -12.52 -14.66 -12.16
C PHE A 267 -12.62 -13.34 -11.39
N SER A 268 -12.05 -12.27 -11.93
CA SER A 268 -12.00 -10.98 -11.24
C SER A 268 -13.30 -10.20 -11.34
N GLN A 269 -14.06 -10.39 -12.44
CA GLN A 269 -15.22 -9.56 -12.80
C GLN A 269 -14.91 -8.05 -12.74
N LYS A 270 -13.63 -7.70 -12.90
CA LYS A 270 -13.09 -6.34 -12.80
C LYS A 270 -13.68 -5.48 -13.92
N GLY A 271 -14.09 -4.27 -13.58
CA GLY A 271 -14.69 -3.32 -14.52
C GLY A 271 -16.18 -3.49 -14.78
N LEU A 272 -16.83 -4.55 -14.25
CA LEU A 272 -18.28 -4.65 -14.30
C LEU A 272 -18.94 -3.55 -13.46
N LYS A 273 -20.06 -3.00 -13.95
CA LYS A 273 -20.88 -2.01 -13.24
C LYS A 273 -22.24 -2.62 -12.92
N ALA A 274 -22.66 -2.54 -11.66
CA ALA A 274 -23.96 -3.06 -11.25
C ALA A 274 -25.09 -2.45 -12.10
N GLY A 275 -26.02 -3.28 -12.57
CA GLY A 275 -27.13 -2.87 -13.43
C GLY A 275 -26.79 -2.68 -14.91
N ALA A 276 -25.49 -2.66 -15.30
CA ALA A 276 -25.10 -2.58 -16.70
C ALA A 276 -25.52 -3.84 -17.47
N PRO A 277 -25.87 -3.72 -18.77
CA PRO A 277 -26.13 -4.89 -19.59
C PRO A 277 -24.86 -5.74 -19.72
N ILE A 278 -25.04 -7.06 -19.77
CA ILE A 278 -23.94 -8.02 -19.97
C ILE A 278 -24.41 -9.17 -20.85
N MET A 279 -23.51 -9.65 -21.70
CA MET A 279 -23.72 -10.80 -22.57
C MET A 279 -22.68 -11.88 -22.26
N MET A 280 -23.12 -13.13 -22.20
CA MET A 280 -22.24 -14.29 -22.06
C MET A 280 -22.53 -15.31 -23.15
N LEU A 281 -21.49 -15.77 -23.83
CA LEU A 281 -21.57 -16.97 -24.66
C LEU A 281 -21.17 -18.16 -23.79
N VAL A 282 -22.03 -19.17 -23.73
CA VAL A 282 -21.76 -20.37 -22.94
C VAL A 282 -21.95 -21.62 -23.77
N ARG A 283 -21.09 -22.61 -23.57
CA ARG A 283 -21.30 -23.96 -24.09
C ARG A 283 -22.01 -24.78 -23.03
N ARG A 284 -23.22 -25.24 -23.36
CA ARG A 284 -24.02 -26.16 -22.56
C ARG A 284 -24.16 -27.46 -23.32
N LYS A 285 -23.52 -28.53 -22.82
CA LYS A 285 -23.38 -29.79 -23.57
C LYS A 285 -22.75 -29.49 -24.94
N SER A 286 -23.43 -29.79 -26.04
CA SER A 286 -22.95 -29.55 -27.41
C SER A 286 -23.48 -28.26 -28.05
N LYS A 287 -24.24 -27.43 -27.32
CA LYS A 287 -24.86 -26.20 -27.86
C LYS A 287 -24.18 -24.96 -27.30
N VAL A 288 -23.94 -23.99 -28.16
CA VAL A 288 -23.54 -22.63 -27.74
C VAL A 288 -24.81 -21.80 -27.56
N LEU A 289 -24.94 -21.17 -26.39
CA LEU A 289 -26.07 -20.34 -26.01
C LEU A 289 -25.58 -18.91 -25.75
N LYS A 290 -26.37 -17.94 -26.20
CA LYS A 290 -26.17 -16.53 -25.87
C LYS A 290 -27.09 -16.18 -24.70
N LEU A 291 -26.49 -15.85 -23.57
CA LEU A 291 -27.19 -15.40 -22.37
C LEU A 291 -27.03 -13.89 -22.24
N THR A 292 -28.13 -13.18 -22.01
CA THR A 292 -28.13 -11.72 -21.85
C THR A 292 -28.85 -11.33 -20.58
N GLY A 293 -28.34 -10.32 -19.87
CA GLY A 293 -28.99 -9.80 -18.69
C GLY A 293 -28.32 -8.54 -18.19
N LYS A 294 -28.41 -8.31 -16.88
CA LYS A 294 -27.78 -7.20 -16.19
C LYS A 294 -26.86 -7.70 -15.11
N VAL A 295 -25.74 -7.02 -14.92
CA VAL A 295 -24.80 -7.30 -13.84
C VAL A 295 -25.50 -7.10 -12.49
N GLY A 296 -25.35 -8.09 -11.60
CA GLY A 296 -25.90 -8.02 -10.25
C GLY A 296 -25.03 -7.21 -9.30
N SER A 297 -25.46 -7.12 -8.06
CA SER A 297 -24.66 -6.52 -6.98
C SER A 297 -24.75 -7.36 -5.72
N GLN A 298 -23.66 -7.46 -4.97
CA GLN A 298 -23.66 -8.01 -3.62
C GLN A 298 -23.06 -7.00 -2.67
N GLN A 299 -23.72 -6.85 -1.52
CA GLN A 299 -23.19 -6.07 -0.41
C GLN A 299 -22.02 -6.83 0.20
N ARG A 300 -20.83 -6.23 0.18
CA ARG A 300 -19.66 -6.74 0.88
C ARG A 300 -19.07 -5.66 1.76
N PHE A 301 -18.49 -6.08 2.87
CA PHE A 301 -17.61 -5.19 3.64
C PHE A 301 -16.26 -5.15 2.96
N VAL A 302 -15.84 -3.96 2.55
CA VAL A 302 -14.51 -3.70 2.01
C VAL A 302 -13.74 -2.84 2.99
N ASP A 303 -12.44 -3.09 3.11
CA ASP A 303 -11.56 -2.18 3.83
C ASP A 303 -11.43 -0.88 3.02
N VAL A 304 -11.50 0.24 3.72
CA VAL A 304 -11.41 1.59 3.16
C VAL A 304 -10.43 2.42 3.97
N LEU A 305 -9.72 3.31 3.29
CA LEU A 305 -8.95 4.39 3.89
C LEU A 305 -9.29 5.66 3.13
N GLU A 306 -9.88 6.64 3.82
CA GLU A 306 -10.42 7.83 3.19
C GLU A 306 -10.44 9.04 4.12
N VAL A 307 -10.67 10.22 3.56
CA VAL A 307 -10.86 11.44 4.34
C VAL A 307 -12.15 11.34 5.14
N SER A 308 -12.09 11.54 6.46
CA SER A 308 -13.29 11.64 7.29
C SER A 308 -13.90 13.02 7.19
N SER A 309 -15.17 13.07 6.76
CA SER A 309 -15.99 14.29 6.68
C SER A 309 -16.47 14.78 8.05
N THR A 310 -16.42 13.92 9.08
CA THR A 310 -16.85 14.22 10.45
C THR A 310 -15.69 14.40 11.43
N ALA A 311 -14.45 14.47 10.92
CA ALA A 311 -13.27 14.65 11.75
C ALA A 311 -13.31 15.98 12.53
N PRO A 312 -12.84 16.03 13.79
CA PRO A 312 -12.74 17.28 14.54
C PRO A 312 -11.74 18.24 13.88
N LEU A 313 -11.92 19.55 14.10
CA LEU A 313 -11.11 20.60 13.46
C LEU A 313 -9.59 20.40 13.66
N SER A 314 -9.16 19.97 14.85
CA SER A 314 -7.75 19.66 15.14
C SER A 314 -7.18 18.58 14.21
N ALA A 315 -7.94 17.52 13.97
CA ALA A 315 -7.55 16.43 13.08
C ALA A 315 -7.55 16.87 11.61
N GLN A 316 -8.50 17.73 11.21
CA GLN A 316 -8.51 18.33 9.87
C GLN A 316 -7.29 19.25 9.64
N GLN A 317 -6.86 20.00 10.65
CA GLN A 317 -5.66 20.84 10.58
C GLN A 317 -4.39 20.01 10.43
N ILE A 318 -4.26 18.90 11.17
CA ILE A 318 -3.17 17.94 10.99
C ILE A 318 -3.16 17.41 9.56
N ARG A 319 -4.32 16.97 9.05
CA ARG A 319 -4.47 16.49 7.67
C ARG A 319 -4.04 17.53 6.63
N LYS A 320 -4.45 18.79 6.83
CA LYS A 320 -4.09 19.89 5.94
C LYS A 320 -2.57 20.07 5.89
N LYS A 321 -1.91 20.11 7.05
CA LYS A 321 -0.44 20.23 7.16
C LYS A 321 0.31 19.00 6.63
N LEU A 322 -0.29 17.81 6.71
CA LEU A 322 0.27 16.57 6.17
C LEU A 322 0.37 16.65 4.64
N PHE A 323 -0.72 16.98 3.96
CA PHE A 323 -0.82 16.90 2.49
C PHE A 323 -0.47 18.17 1.73
N HIS A 324 -0.24 19.29 2.41
CA HIS A 324 0.11 20.55 1.77
C HIS A 324 1.39 21.10 2.39
N PHE A 325 2.19 21.81 1.59
CA PHE A 325 3.24 22.65 2.15
C PHE A 325 2.61 23.70 3.05
N ALA A 326 3.24 23.95 4.20
CA ALA A 326 2.86 25.10 4.99
C ALA A 326 3.23 26.37 4.22
N HIS A 327 2.25 27.25 4.05
CA HIS A 327 2.45 28.59 3.53
C HIS A 327 2.91 29.53 4.63
#